data_AF-A0A7S1PYS7-F1
#
_entry.id   AF-A0A7S1PYS7-F1
#
_cell.length_a   1.000
_cell.length_b   1.000
_cell.length_c   1.000
_cell.angle_alpha   90.00
_cell.angle_beta   90.00
_cell.angle_gamma   90.00
#
_symmetry.space_group_name_H-M   'P 1'
#
loop_
_entity.id
_entity.type
_entity.pdbx_description
1 polymer ?
#
loop_
_entity_poly.entity_id
_entity_poly.type
_entity_poly.pdbx_seq_one_letter_code
_entity_poly.pdbx_strand_id
1 'polypeptide(L)'
;YCSPACEEKSNVRSSMAAARNMIFAVEHGVCQVCGLDAHALFERVKAMSPPERHQELLRAGFKERKAMLENPAEGMFWQADHILPVAEGGGECDITNLRTLCSMCHAKETRRLQVRLKHAGWGKKSADVRAGLARSAAASAQEEQ
;
A
#
# COMPACT_ATOMS: atom_id res chain seq x y z
N TYR A 1 -18.08 18.10 5.75
CA TYR A 1 -17.26 17.47 6.81
C TYR A 1 -17.59 18.11 8.15
N CYS A 2 -17.60 17.36 9.25
CA CYS A 2 -18.03 17.88 10.57
C CYS A 2 -16.89 18.45 11.45
N SER A 3 -15.63 18.39 11.00
CA SER A 3 -14.48 19.03 11.65
C SER A 3 -13.25 19.02 10.71
N PRO A 4 -12.22 19.84 10.96
CA PRO A 4 -10.95 19.77 10.24
C PRO A 4 -10.28 18.39 10.33
N ALA A 5 -10.36 17.72 11.48
CA ALA A 5 -9.86 16.36 11.66
C ALA A 5 -10.64 15.33 10.81
N CYS A 6 -11.94 15.54 10.59
CA CYS A 6 -12.74 14.71 9.69
C CYS A 6 -12.44 14.99 8.21
N GLU A 7 -12.08 16.22 7.86
CA GLU A 7 -11.67 16.62 6.51
C GLU A 7 -10.27 16.08 6.18
N GLU A 8 -9.32 16.14 7.11
CA GLU A 8 -7.99 15.55 6.97
C GLU A 8 -8.08 14.02 6.79
N LYS A 9 -8.82 13.34 7.67
CA LYS A 9 -9.15 11.91 7.49
C LYS A 9 -9.86 11.68 6.14
N SER A 10 -10.75 12.58 5.73
CA SER A 10 -11.45 12.61 4.44
C SER A 10 -10.51 12.61 3.22
N ASN A 11 -9.50 13.46 3.28
CA ASN A 11 -8.57 13.73 2.20
C ASN A 11 -7.53 12.63 2.05
N VAL A 12 -7.09 12.06 3.18
CA VAL A 12 -6.28 10.84 3.21
C VAL A 12 -7.10 9.63 2.73
N ARG A 13 -8.40 9.58 3.09
CA ARG A 13 -9.51 8.83 2.43
C ARG A 13 -9.35 8.72 0.92
N SER A 14 -9.25 9.88 0.31
CA SER A 14 -9.50 10.07 -1.11
C SER A 14 -8.23 10.06 -1.95
N SER A 15 -7.03 10.09 -1.34
CA SER A 15 -5.80 10.23 -2.09
C SER A 15 -4.58 9.62 -1.39
N MET A 16 -4.04 8.56 -2.00
CA MET A 16 -2.70 8.02 -1.69
C MET A 16 -1.59 9.10 -1.77
N ALA A 17 -1.81 10.19 -2.50
CA ALA A 17 -0.87 11.30 -2.53
C ALA A 17 -0.81 12.07 -1.21
N ALA A 18 -1.95 12.24 -0.51
CA ALA A 18 -1.97 12.86 0.81
C ALA A 18 -1.22 11.99 1.84
N ALA A 19 -1.46 10.67 1.83
CA ALA A 19 -0.73 9.72 2.68
C ALA A 19 0.79 9.78 2.45
N ARG A 20 1.21 9.82 1.18
CA ARG A 20 2.63 9.98 0.80
C ARG A 20 3.21 11.30 1.31
N ASN A 21 2.52 12.42 1.14
CA ASN A 21 3.01 13.73 1.57
C ASN A 21 3.18 13.81 3.09
N MET A 22 2.20 13.29 3.85
CA MET A 22 2.28 13.28 5.31
C MET A 22 3.46 12.48 5.83
N ILE A 23 3.63 11.24 5.36
CA ILE A 23 4.72 10.38 5.84
C ILE A 23 6.08 10.87 5.35
N PHE A 24 6.15 11.43 4.14
CA PHE A 24 7.38 12.02 3.61
C PHE A 24 7.87 13.21 4.44
N ALA A 25 6.96 14.01 5.01
CA ALA A 25 7.32 15.13 5.88
C ALA A 25 8.03 14.68 7.17
N VAL A 26 7.82 13.43 7.59
CA VAL A 26 8.37 12.86 8.83
C VAL A 26 9.57 11.94 8.57
N GLU A 27 9.45 11.06 7.58
CA GLU A 27 10.42 9.98 7.33
C GLU A 27 11.31 10.24 6.11
N HIS A 28 11.04 11.31 5.35
CA HIS A 28 11.87 11.78 4.23
C HIS A 28 12.16 10.74 3.14
N GLY A 29 11.31 9.72 2.99
CA GLY A 29 11.53 8.67 1.99
C GLY A 29 12.52 7.58 2.42
N VAL A 30 12.88 7.52 3.70
CA VAL A 30 13.74 6.48 4.27
C VAL A 30 12.92 5.24 4.62
N CYS A 31 13.36 4.09 4.14
CA CYS A 31 12.69 2.82 4.37
C CYS A 31 12.78 2.40 5.85
N GLN A 32 11.63 2.26 6.51
CA GLN A 32 11.54 1.88 7.93
C GLN A 32 11.90 0.40 8.21
N VAL A 33 12.14 -0.40 7.16
CA VAL A 33 12.52 -1.82 7.30
C VAL A 33 14.01 -2.06 7.05
N CYS A 34 14.61 -1.39 6.07
CA CYS A 34 16.00 -1.63 5.68
C CYS A 34 16.91 -0.41 5.78
N GLY A 35 16.39 0.76 6.19
CA GLY A 35 17.16 2.00 6.36
C GLY A 35 17.63 2.65 5.05
N LEU A 36 17.26 2.10 3.89
CA LEU A 36 17.62 2.72 2.61
C LEU A 36 16.88 4.04 2.42
N ASP A 37 17.62 5.10 2.18
CA ASP A 37 17.08 6.37 1.69
C ASP A 37 16.70 6.24 0.20
N ALA A 38 15.43 5.90 -0.03
CA ALA A 38 14.92 5.61 -1.35
C ALA A 38 14.54 6.89 -2.12
N HIS A 39 14.23 7.99 -1.43
CA HIS A 39 14.00 9.28 -2.07
C HIS A 39 15.33 9.91 -2.55
N ALA A 40 16.39 9.88 -1.74
CA ALA A 40 17.71 10.33 -2.20
C ALA A 40 18.23 9.48 -3.37
N LEU A 41 17.96 8.16 -3.36
CA LEU A 41 18.28 7.30 -4.50
C LEU A 41 17.52 7.74 -5.76
N PHE A 42 16.23 8.05 -5.65
CA PHE A 42 15.43 8.57 -6.77
C PHE A 42 16.02 9.87 -7.34
N GLU A 43 16.34 10.86 -6.49
CA GLU A 43 16.90 12.13 -6.94
C GLU A 43 18.25 11.95 -7.66
N ARG A 44 19.11 11.06 -7.15
CA ARG A 44 20.37 10.70 -7.84
C ARG A 44 20.11 10.07 -9.20
N VAL A 45 19.26 9.04 -9.28
CA VAL A 45 18.95 8.33 -10.53
C VAL A 45 18.31 9.27 -11.55
N LYS A 46 17.44 10.18 -11.11
CA LYS A 46 16.80 11.17 -11.98
C LYS A 46 17.81 12.11 -12.65
N ALA A 47 18.87 12.50 -11.95
CA ALA A 47 19.93 13.38 -12.45
C ALA A 47 20.98 12.67 -13.34
N MET A 48 20.97 11.33 -13.41
CA MET A 48 21.96 10.53 -14.13
C MET A 48 21.53 10.19 -15.57
N SER A 49 22.51 9.84 -16.42
CA SER A 49 22.27 9.27 -17.75
C SER A 49 21.84 7.79 -17.67
N PRO A 50 21.15 7.23 -18.69
CA PRO A 50 20.63 5.85 -18.62
C PRO A 50 21.66 4.75 -18.26
N PRO A 51 22.92 4.77 -18.76
CA PRO A 51 23.94 3.80 -18.33
C PRO A 51 24.32 3.95 -16.85
N GLU A 52 24.43 5.19 -16.35
CA GLU A 52 24.74 5.46 -14.94
C GLU A 52 23.57 5.05 -14.02
N ARG A 53 22.33 5.26 -14.47
CA ARG A 53 21.12 4.81 -13.77
C ARG A 53 21.16 3.30 -13.52
N HIS A 54 21.53 2.51 -14.54
CA HIS A 54 21.66 1.06 -14.40
C HIS A 54 22.64 0.67 -13.28
N GLN A 55 23.83 1.27 -13.28
CA GLN A 55 24.86 0.99 -12.29
C GLN A 55 24.43 1.39 -10.87
N GLU A 56 23.79 2.55 -10.71
CA GLU A 56 23.32 3.02 -9.41
C GLU A 56 22.16 2.17 -8.86
N LEU A 57 21.23 1.73 -9.72
CA LEU A 57 20.14 0.83 -9.34
C LEU A 57 20.69 -0.52 -8.88
N LEU A 58 21.65 -1.10 -9.61
CA LEU A 58 22.31 -2.33 -9.22
C LEU A 58 23.03 -2.20 -7.87
N ARG A 59 23.77 -1.10 -7.66
CA ARG A 59 24.45 -0.82 -6.38
C ARG A 59 23.46 -0.76 -5.21
N ALA A 60 22.29 -0.17 -5.42
CA ALA A 60 21.23 -0.08 -4.43
C ALA A 60 20.42 -1.39 -4.26
N GLY A 61 20.70 -2.43 -5.06
CA GLY A 61 20.00 -3.71 -5.03
C GLY A 61 18.65 -3.71 -5.76
N PHE A 62 18.32 -2.64 -6.50
CA PHE A 62 17.11 -2.58 -7.30
C PHE A 62 17.25 -3.42 -8.56
N LYS A 63 16.18 -4.16 -8.88
CA LYS A 63 16.05 -4.74 -10.21
C LYS A 63 15.73 -3.63 -11.20
N GLU A 64 16.59 -3.45 -12.18
CA GLU A 64 16.36 -2.50 -13.25
C GLU A 64 15.04 -2.75 -13.96
N ARG A 65 14.36 -1.68 -14.32
CA ARG A 65 13.15 -1.69 -15.14
C ARG A 65 13.34 -0.63 -16.21
N LYS A 66 12.88 -0.92 -17.44
CA LYS A 66 12.92 0.03 -18.56
C LYS A 66 12.41 1.42 -18.14
N ALA A 67 11.30 1.47 -17.40
CA ALA A 67 10.73 2.72 -16.90
C ALA A 67 11.68 3.50 -15.96
N MET A 68 12.49 2.84 -15.13
CA MET A 68 13.45 3.51 -14.25
C MET A 68 14.66 4.05 -15.01
N LEU A 69 15.01 3.42 -16.15
CA LEU A 69 16.11 3.87 -17.00
C LEU A 69 15.70 5.02 -17.92
N GLU A 70 14.45 5.03 -18.40
CA GLU A 70 13.94 6.04 -19.34
C GLU A 70 13.36 7.26 -18.59
N ASN A 71 12.39 7.02 -17.71
CA ASN A 71 11.65 8.07 -17.00
C ASN A 71 11.42 7.66 -15.53
N PRO A 72 12.45 7.76 -14.67
CA PRO A 72 12.33 7.39 -13.27
C PRO A 72 11.27 8.25 -12.59
N ALA A 73 10.33 7.60 -11.92
CA ALA A 73 9.31 8.26 -11.10
C ALA A 73 9.50 7.88 -9.63
N GLU A 74 9.17 8.80 -8.73
CA GLU A 74 9.41 8.62 -7.30
C GLU A 74 8.76 7.35 -6.72
N GLY A 75 7.53 7.03 -7.13
CA GLY A 75 6.81 5.81 -6.73
C GLY A 75 7.52 4.51 -7.15
N MET A 76 8.52 4.56 -8.03
CA MET A 76 9.31 3.39 -8.39
C MET A 76 10.36 3.02 -7.33
N PHE A 77 10.63 3.91 -6.37
CA PHE A 77 11.67 3.77 -5.35
C PHE A 77 11.10 3.55 -3.95
N TRP A 78 10.00 4.23 -3.61
CA TRP A 78 9.36 4.10 -2.31
C TRP A 78 7.84 4.24 -2.35
N GLN A 79 7.18 3.65 -1.35
CA GLN A 79 5.73 3.60 -1.18
C GLN A 79 5.36 3.89 0.27
N ALA A 80 4.19 4.50 0.47
CA ALA A 80 3.55 4.58 1.78
C ALA A 80 2.82 3.26 2.02
N ASP A 81 3.16 2.57 3.10
CA ASP A 81 2.62 1.28 3.50
C ASP A 81 1.89 1.40 4.84
N HIS A 82 0.92 0.53 5.08
CA HIS A 82 0.25 0.46 6.38
C HIS A 82 1.03 -0.45 7.34
N ILE A 83 1.25 -0.01 8.59
CA ILE A 83 1.88 -0.83 9.63
C ILE A 83 0.98 -2.03 9.95
N LEU A 84 -0.30 -1.76 10.26
CA LEU A 84 -1.37 -2.74 10.27
C LEU A 84 -2.19 -2.60 8.98
N PRO A 85 -2.18 -3.60 8.08
CA PRO A 85 -2.93 -3.54 6.83
C PRO A 85 -4.43 -3.36 7.04
N VAL A 86 -5.07 -2.57 6.18
CA VAL A 86 -6.52 -2.33 6.21
C VAL A 86 -7.31 -3.65 6.12
N ALA A 87 -6.85 -4.60 5.29
CA ALA A 87 -7.46 -5.92 5.16
C ALA A 87 -7.44 -6.76 6.46
N GLU A 88 -6.61 -6.37 7.43
CA GLU A 88 -6.50 -7.00 8.75
C GLU A 88 -7.11 -6.11 9.86
N GLY A 89 -7.87 -5.07 9.49
CA GLY A 89 -8.53 -4.15 10.42
C GLY A 89 -7.76 -2.87 10.71
N GLY A 90 -6.70 -2.56 9.94
CA GLY A 90 -5.95 -1.32 10.07
C GLY A 90 -6.72 -0.07 9.67
N GLY A 91 -6.38 1.06 10.28
CA GLY A 91 -6.92 2.37 9.93
C GLY A 91 -6.32 2.90 8.63
N GLU A 92 -7.18 3.38 7.72
CA GLU A 92 -6.80 3.89 6.39
C GLU A 92 -6.08 5.25 6.40
N CYS A 93 -6.21 6.04 7.48
CA CYS A 93 -5.86 7.46 7.47
C CYS A 93 -5.14 7.97 8.71
N ASP A 94 -4.63 7.05 9.51
CA ASP A 94 -3.85 7.42 10.67
C ASP A 94 -2.37 7.46 10.28
N ILE A 95 -1.73 8.63 10.42
CA ILE A 95 -0.28 8.76 10.21
C ILE A 95 0.51 7.79 11.09
N THR A 96 -0.01 7.45 12.28
CA THR A 96 0.62 6.48 13.17
C THR A 96 0.53 5.04 12.65
N ASN A 97 -0.34 4.78 11.67
CA ASN A 97 -0.46 3.49 10.98
C ASN A 97 0.21 3.51 9.60
N LEU A 98 0.94 4.56 9.24
CA LEU A 98 1.68 4.63 7.99
C LEU A 98 3.19 4.49 8.24
N ARG A 99 3.89 3.94 7.25
CA ARG A 99 5.34 3.86 7.21
C ARG A 99 5.85 3.95 5.78
N THR A 100 7.05 4.44 5.61
CA THR A 100 7.76 4.48 4.33
C THR A 100 8.49 3.16 4.09
N LEU A 101 8.24 2.54 2.94
CA LEU A 101 9.00 1.38 2.49
C LEU A 101 9.61 1.63 1.11
N CYS A 102 10.87 1.21 0.93
CA CYS A 102 11.42 1.10 -0.42
C CYS A 102 10.61 0.06 -1.22
N SER A 103 10.55 0.18 -2.54
CA SER A 103 9.70 -0.68 -3.37
C SER A 103 10.02 -2.17 -3.24
N MET A 104 11.27 -2.53 -2.91
CA MET A 104 11.65 -3.92 -2.63
C MET A 104 11.03 -4.45 -1.34
N CYS A 105 11.11 -3.67 -0.25
CA CYS A 105 10.51 -4.05 1.04
C CYS A 105 8.99 -4.05 0.94
N HIS A 106 8.40 -3.05 0.27
CA HIS A 106 6.97 -3.01 0.02
C HIS A 106 6.46 -4.25 -0.73
N ALA A 107 7.19 -4.72 -1.76
CA ALA A 107 6.83 -5.94 -2.48
C ALA A 107 6.88 -7.19 -1.57
N LYS A 108 7.86 -7.27 -0.65
CA LYS A 108 7.95 -8.36 0.35
C LYS A 108 6.76 -8.32 1.32
N GLU A 109 6.41 -7.16 1.85
CA GLU A 109 5.27 -6.98 2.76
C GLU A 109 3.95 -7.31 2.07
N THR A 110 3.75 -6.83 0.84
CA THR A 110 2.58 -7.16 0.01
C THR A 110 2.45 -8.68 -0.16
N ARG A 111 3.55 -9.38 -0.49
CA ARG A 111 3.54 -10.84 -0.63
C ARG A 111 3.22 -11.54 0.69
N ARG A 112 3.76 -11.07 1.82
CA ARG A 112 3.48 -11.62 3.16
C ARG A 112 2.01 -11.47 3.51
N LEU A 113 1.42 -10.29 3.27
CA LEU A 113 -0.01 -10.03 3.47
C LEU A 113 -0.87 -10.97 2.62
N GLN A 114 -0.56 -11.11 1.33
CA GLN A 114 -1.27 -12.01 0.43
C GLN A 114 -1.27 -13.47 0.92
N VAL A 115 -0.16 -13.94 1.48
CA VAL A 115 -0.07 -15.28 2.09
C VAL A 115 -0.99 -15.37 3.31
N ARG A 116 -0.94 -14.40 4.24
CA ARG A 116 -1.79 -14.39 5.44
C ARG A 116 -3.28 -14.38 5.08
N LEU A 117 -3.69 -13.55 4.13
CA LEU A 117 -5.09 -13.47 3.68
C LEU A 117 -5.59 -14.79 3.08
N LYS A 118 -4.74 -15.52 2.34
CA LYS A 118 -5.07 -16.86 1.83
C LYS A 118 -5.26 -17.88 2.97
N HIS A 119 -4.43 -17.83 3.99
CA HIS A 119 -4.52 -18.74 5.14
C HIS A 119 -5.65 -18.39 6.11
N ALA A 120 -5.99 -17.10 6.26
CA ALA A 120 -7.05 -16.64 7.15
C ALA A 120 -8.46 -17.09 6.72
N GLY A 121 -8.61 -17.64 5.51
CA GLY A 121 -9.89 -18.17 5.04
C GLY A 121 -11.00 -17.13 4.94
N TRP A 122 -10.64 -15.84 4.83
CA TRP A 122 -11.57 -14.70 4.83
C TRP A 122 -12.62 -14.78 3.71
N GLY A 123 -12.38 -15.59 2.66
CA GLY A 123 -13.33 -15.89 1.59
C GLY A 123 -14.19 -17.17 1.78
N LYS A 124 -13.95 -18.00 2.80
CA LYS A 124 -14.71 -19.25 2.99
C LYS A 124 -16.02 -19.05 3.78
N LYS A 125 -16.09 -18.03 4.65
CA LYS A 125 -17.31 -17.73 5.43
C LYS A 125 -18.28 -16.76 4.74
N SER A 126 -17.84 -16.00 3.73
CA SER A 126 -18.70 -15.06 3.01
C SER A 126 -19.65 -15.71 2.01
N ALA A 127 -19.33 -16.94 1.54
CA ALA A 127 -20.24 -17.75 0.73
C ALA A 127 -21.50 -18.16 1.52
N ASP A 128 -21.38 -18.34 2.84
CA ASP A 128 -22.48 -18.79 3.69
C ASP A 128 -23.47 -17.67 4.03
N VAL A 129 -23.05 -16.40 3.97
CA VAL A 129 -23.96 -15.26 4.18
C VAL A 129 -24.94 -15.11 3.01
N ARG A 130 -24.45 -15.23 1.77
CA ARG A 130 -25.31 -15.18 0.57
C ARG A 130 -26.24 -16.40 0.48
N ALA A 131 -25.72 -17.58 0.83
CA ALA A 131 -26.52 -18.80 0.91
C ALA A 131 -27.56 -18.73 2.06
N GLY A 132 -27.19 -18.12 3.19
CA GLY A 132 -28.08 -17.88 4.33
C GLY A 132 -29.22 -16.93 4.01
N LEU A 133 -28.94 -15.79 3.36
CA LEU A 133 -29.98 -14.86 2.90
C LEU A 133 -30.92 -15.50 1.87
N ALA A 134 -30.39 -16.31 0.94
CA ALA A 134 -31.21 -17.00 -0.06
C ALA A 134 -32.15 -18.05 0.57
N ARG A 135 -31.68 -18.78 1.60
CA ARG A 135 -32.51 -19.74 2.36
C ARG A 135 -33.62 -19.05 3.17
N SER A 136 -33.32 -17.91 3.80
CA SER A 136 -34.33 -17.13 4.54
C SER A 136 -35.39 -16.54 3.61
N ALA A 137 -35.01 -16.08 2.41
CA ALA A 137 -35.97 -15.58 1.42
C ALA A 137 -36.89 -16.68 0.86
N ALA A 138 -36.39 -17.92 0.71
CA ALA A 138 -37.19 -19.05 0.25
C ALA A 138 -38.16 -19.57 1.32
N ALA A 139 -37.79 -19.52 2.60
CA ALA A 139 -38.65 -19.94 3.72
C ALA A 139 -39.88 -19.02 3.89
N SER A 140 -39.69 -17.70 3.73
CA SER A 140 -40.80 -16.73 3.82
C SER A 140 -41.82 -16.82 2.68
N ALA A 141 -41.50 -17.51 1.57
CA ALA A 141 -42.41 -17.68 0.44
C ALA A 141 -43.33 -18.92 0.56
N GLN A 142 -43.11 -19.79 1.57
CA GLN A 142 -43.90 -21.02 1.78
C GLN A 142 -44.96 -20.89 2.89
N GLU A 143 -44.99 -19.79 3.65
CA GLU A 143 -45.98 -19.53 4.71
C GLU A 143 -47.23 -18.76 4.24
N GLU A 144 -47.32 -18.38 2.96
CA GLU A 144 -48.47 -17.67 2.38
C GLU A 144 -49.40 -18.57 1.53
N GLN A 145 -49.50 -19.87 1.83
CA GLN A 145 -50.52 -20.78 1.25
C GLN A 145 -51.36 -21.47 2.32
#